data_AF-A0A391P2L5-F1
#
_entry.id   AF-A0A391P2L5-F1
#
_cell.length_a   1.000
_cell.length_b   1.000
_cell.length_c   1.000
_cell.angle_alpha   90.00
_cell.angle_beta   90.00
_cell.angle_gamma   90.00
#
_symmetry.space_group_name_H-M   'P 1'
#
loop_
_entity.id
_entity.type
_entity.pdbx_description
1 polymer ?
#
loop_
_entity_poly.entity_id
_entity_poly.type
_entity_poly.pdbx_seq_one_letter_code
_entity_poly.pdbx_strand_id
1 'polypeptide(L)'
;MEKKQKPYFPMFVNLSEQQILCIGGGTIAARRIRTLTRFTDHLIVMAPEICEEMRELLEQFPIMWIQKKLKAEEVIAIENGIHEKSAEINGCEKTDLNFQDIYMVLATTNDDELNHVIVKACKERGILVNTCDDKSQCDFYFPAVTEIDGIVIGLNSGGKDPKKVREVRQKIEKMKC
;
A
#
# COMPACT_ATOMS: atom_id res chain seq x y z
N MET A 1 -21.18 20.25 18.11
CA MET A 1 -19.74 20.52 18.24
C MET A 1 -19.01 19.69 17.21
N GLU A 2 -18.32 20.30 16.24
CA GLU A 2 -17.46 19.56 15.31
C GLU A 2 -16.35 18.86 16.11
N LYS A 3 -16.23 17.54 15.97
CA LYS A 3 -15.14 16.77 16.60
C LYS A 3 -13.83 17.24 15.96
N LYS A 4 -13.03 18.00 16.72
CA LYS A 4 -11.68 18.40 16.31
C LYS A 4 -10.82 17.14 16.16
N GLN A 5 -10.50 16.77 14.92
CA GLN A 5 -9.70 15.58 14.65
C GLN A 5 -8.31 15.71 15.27
N LYS A 6 -7.96 14.73 16.12
CA LYS A 6 -6.65 14.65 16.77
C LYS A 6 -5.56 14.31 15.73
N PRO A 7 -4.32 14.79 15.91
CA PRO A 7 -3.21 14.36 15.07
C PRO A 7 -2.96 12.85 15.23
N TYR A 8 -2.47 12.20 14.17
CA TYR A 8 -2.03 10.82 14.22
C TYR A 8 -0.76 10.69 15.07
N PHE A 9 -0.65 9.59 15.82
CA PHE A 9 0.58 9.24 16.54
C PHE A 9 1.64 8.75 15.53
N PRO A 10 2.88 9.27 15.57
CA PRO A 10 3.95 8.78 14.72
C PRO A 10 4.45 7.43 15.21
N MET A 11 4.40 6.41 14.36
CA MET A 11 4.88 5.07 14.67
C MET A 11 5.79 4.58 13.55
N PHE A 12 6.94 4.01 13.93
CA PHE A 12 7.81 3.29 13.01
C PHE A 12 7.57 1.79 13.18
N VAL A 13 7.50 1.07 12.07
CA VAL A 13 7.21 -0.36 12.03
C VAL A 13 8.30 -1.02 11.20
N ASN A 14 8.77 -2.19 11.63
CA ASN A 14 9.69 -2.98 10.81
C ASN A 14 8.92 -3.71 9.71
N LEU A 15 9.22 -3.41 8.44
CA LEU A 15 8.60 -4.04 7.28
C LEU A 15 9.51 -5.04 6.58
N SER A 16 10.76 -5.24 7.05
CA SER A 16 11.81 -5.95 6.31
C SER A 16 11.40 -7.36 5.85
N GLU A 17 10.58 -8.06 6.64
CA GLU A 17 10.08 -9.42 6.35
C GLU A 17 8.56 -9.47 6.12
N GLN A 18 7.90 -8.32 6.05
CA GLN A 18 6.43 -8.26 6.00
C GLN A 18 5.94 -8.24 4.56
N GLN A 19 5.03 -9.16 4.22
CA GLN A 19 4.39 -9.18 2.90
C GLN A 19 3.38 -8.05 2.77
N ILE A 20 3.52 -7.24 1.72
CA ILE A 20 2.63 -6.12 1.42
C ILE A 20 1.99 -6.30 0.05
N LEU A 21 0.67 -6.33 0.02
CA LEU A 21 -0.13 -6.42 -1.19
C LEU A 21 -0.67 -5.04 -1.60
N CYS A 22 -0.38 -4.62 -2.82
CA CYS A 22 -1.01 -3.47 -3.45
C CYS A 22 -2.00 -3.93 -4.51
N ILE A 23 -3.26 -3.53 -4.38
CA ILE A 23 -4.32 -3.84 -5.34
C ILE A 23 -4.57 -2.58 -6.16
N GLY A 24 -4.28 -2.65 -7.46
CA GLY A 24 -4.24 -1.52 -8.37
C GLY A 24 -2.84 -1.22 -8.90
N GLY A 25 -2.76 -0.80 -10.17
CA GLY A 25 -1.51 -0.57 -10.90
C GLY A 25 -1.30 0.87 -11.37
N GLY A 26 -2.12 1.82 -10.89
CA GLY A 26 -2.06 3.23 -11.30
C GLY A 26 -0.93 4.02 -10.63
N THR A 27 -0.87 5.32 -10.93
CA THR A 27 0.16 6.25 -10.41
C THR A 27 0.14 6.36 -8.88
N ILE A 28 -1.03 6.27 -8.25
CA ILE A 28 -1.13 6.29 -6.78
C ILE A 28 -0.48 5.05 -6.17
N ALA A 29 -0.72 3.88 -6.78
CA ALA A 29 -0.09 2.61 -6.38
C ALA A 29 1.43 2.71 -6.54
N ALA A 30 1.90 3.12 -7.73
CA ALA A 30 3.33 3.25 -8.04
C ALA A 30 4.07 4.16 -7.04
N ARG A 31 3.48 5.31 -6.68
CA ARG A 31 4.06 6.22 -5.69
C ARG A 31 4.21 5.59 -4.30
N ARG A 32 3.23 4.78 -3.87
CA ARG A 32 3.29 4.09 -2.58
C ARG A 32 4.31 2.97 -2.60
N ILE A 33 4.28 2.13 -3.65
CA ILE A 33 5.26 1.06 -3.87
C ILE A 33 6.69 1.61 -3.88
N ARG A 34 6.97 2.68 -4.63
CA ARG A 34 8.28 3.36 -4.66
C ARG A 34 8.79 3.78 -3.27
N THR A 35 7.89 4.12 -2.36
CA THR A 35 8.28 4.43 -0.98
C THR A 35 8.63 3.16 -0.21
N LEU A 36 7.85 2.10 -0.41
CA LEU A 36 8.00 0.81 0.28
C LEU A 36 9.20 -0.01 -0.18
N THR A 37 9.67 0.13 -1.43
CA THR A 37 10.88 -0.55 -1.93
C THR A 37 12.14 -0.22 -1.13
N ARG A 38 12.09 0.80 -0.28
CA ARG A 38 13.19 1.17 0.63
C ARG A 38 13.18 0.39 1.94
N PHE A 39 12.07 -0.27 2.27
CA PHE A 39 11.80 -0.86 3.59
C PHE A 39 11.52 -2.36 3.54
N THR A 40 11.22 -2.91 2.36
CA THR A 40 10.94 -4.33 2.17
C THR A 40 11.09 -4.73 0.70
N ASP A 41 11.48 -5.99 0.49
CA ASP A 41 11.50 -6.65 -0.81
C ASP A 41 10.27 -7.57 -1.01
N HIS A 42 9.41 -7.70 0.00
CA HIS A 42 8.23 -8.59 -0.03
C HIS A 42 7.00 -7.88 -0.58
N LEU A 43 7.14 -7.29 -1.76
CA LEU A 43 6.12 -6.47 -2.41
C LEU A 43 5.37 -7.24 -3.49
N ILE A 44 4.03 -7.13 -3.44
CA ILE A 44 3.14 -7.80 -4.38
C ILE A 44 2.20 -6.74 -4.97
N VAL A 45 2.09 -6.69 -6.29
CA VAL A 45 1.16 -5.83 -7.02
C VAL A 45 0.16 -6.71 -7.75
N MET A 46 -1.13 -6.54 -7.47
CA MET A 46 -2.21 -7.21 -8.17
C MET A 46 -2.99 -6.19 -8.99
N ALA A 47 -2.85 -6.28 -10.32
CA ALA A 47 -3.56 -5.40 -11.25
C ALA A 47 -3.58 -6.01 -12.66
N PRO A 48 -4.67 -5.86 -13.44
CA PRO A 48 -4.72 -6.35 -14.82
C PRO A 48 -3.75 -5.57 -15.73
N GLU A 49 -3.54 -4.30 -15.42
CA GLU A 49 -2.69 -3.36 -16.12
C GLU A 49 -1.93 -2.50 -15.11
N ILE A 50 -0.75 -2.03 -15.52
CA ILE A 50 0.13 -1.19 -14.71
C ILE A 50 0.58 0.02 -15.52
N CYS A 51 0.73 1.17 -14.84
CA CYS A 51 1.27 2.38 -15.43
C CYS A 51 2.78 2.27 -15.68
N GLU A 52 3.33 3.21 -16.46
CA GLU A 52 4.75 3.23 -16.80
C GLU A 52 5.66 3.31 -15.57
N GLU A 53 5.33 4.21 -14.62
CA GLU A 53 6.08 4.33 -13.37
C GLU A 53 6.12 3.04 -12.55
N MET A 54 5.08 2.20 -12.65
CA MET A 54 5.04 0.89 -12.00
C MET A 54 5.91 -0.11 -12.75
N ARG A 55 5.88 -0.13 -14.09
CA ARG A 55 6.77 -0.99 -14.89
C ARG A 55 8.24 -0.74 -14.56
N GLU A 56 8.65 0.52 -14.51
CA GLU A 56 10.01 0.90 -14.12
C GLU A 56 10.40 0.35 -12.74
N LEU A 57 9.46 0.31 -11.79
CA LEU A 57 9.71 -0.24 -10.45
C LEU A 57 9.87 -1.77 -10.49
N LEU A 58 9.04 -2.48 -11.26
CA LEU A 58 9.14 -3.94 -11.43
C LEU A 58 10.45 -4.36 -12.10
N GLU A 59 11.01 -3.51 -12.98
CA GLU A 59 12.31 -3.75 -13.60
C GLU A 59 13.48 -3.51 -12.63
N GLN A 60 13.31 -2.61 -11.65
CA GLN A 60 14.38 -2.19 -10.73
C GLN A 60 14.39 -2.95 -9.41
N PHE A 61 13.24 -3.47 -8.96
CA PHE A 61 13.06 -4.05 -7.64
C PHE A 61 12.35 -5.41 -7.73
N PRO A 62 12.62 -6.33 -6.80
CA PRO A 62 11.95 -7.63 -6.75
C PRO A 62 10.48 -7.44 -6.32
N ILE A 63 9.60 -7.13 -7.27
CA ILE A 63 8.17 -6.94 -7.03
C ILE A 63 7.41 -8.03 -7.77
N MET A 64 6.62 -8.82 -7.05
CA MET A 64 5.76 -9.82 -7.67
C MET A 64 4.55 -9.13 -8.31
N TRP A 65 4.37 -9.32 -9.61
CA TRP A 65 3.17 -8.83 -10.31
C TRP A 65 2.21 -9.96 -10.61
N ILE A 66 1.01 -9.86 -10.04
CA ILE A 66 -0.13 -10.71 -10.36
C ILE A 66 -1.01 -9.96 -11.36
N GLN A 67 -0.91 -10.34 -12.63
CA GLN A 67 -1.67 -9.73 -13.72
C GLN A 67 -3.14 -10.18 -13.71
N LYS A 68 -3.90 -9.72 -12.71
CA LYS A 68 -5.30 -10.10 -12.47
C LYS A 68 -6.08 -8.90 -11.97
N LYS A 69 -7.33 -8.75 -12.43
CA LYS A 69 -8.32 -7.88 -11.80
C LYS A 69 -9.00 -8.66 -10.68
N LEU A 70 -8.82 -8.20 -9.44
CA LEU A 70 -9.53 -8.75 -8.30
C LEU A 70 -11.01 -8.42 -8.37
N LYS A 71 -11.87 -9.41 -8.14
CA LYS A 71 -13.32 -9.23 -8.03
C LYS A 71 -13.78 -9.26 -6.58
N ALA A 72 -14.90 -8.60 -6.28
CA ALA A 72 -15.44 -8.56 -4.92
C ALA A 72 -15.76 -9.96 -4.38
N GLU A 73 -16.23 -10.88 -5.21
CA GLU A 73 -16.53 -12.26 -4.81
C GLU A 73 -15.28 -13.04 -4.40
N GLU A 74 -14.13 -12.74 -5.02
CA GLU A 74 -12.84 -13.34 -4.70
C GLU A 74 -12.34 -12.81 -3.34
N VAL A 75 -12.53 -11.52 -3.06
CA VAL A 75 -12.27 -10.94 -1.73
C VAL A 75 -13.14 -11.61 -0.67
N ILE A 76 -14.42 -11.85 -0.95
CA ILE A 76 -15.34 -12.53 -0.03
C ILE A 76 -14.98 -14.03 0.12
N ALA A 77 -14.45 -14.67 -0.92
CA ALA A 77 -13.94 -16.03 -0.81
C ALA A 77 -12.71 -16.09 0.11
N ILE A 78 -11.81 -15.11 -0.02
CA ILE A 78 -10.72 -14.87 0.92
C ILE A 78 -11.29 -14.61 2.32
N GLU A 79 -12.42 -13.87 2.44
CA GLU A 79 -13.15 -13.62 3.69
C GLU A 79 -13.55 -14.87 4.47
N ASN A 80 -13.78 -15.99 3.77
CA ASN A 80 -14.27 -17.22 4.38
C ASN A 80 -13.19 -18.28 4.62
N GLY A 81 -11.90 -17.92 4.51
CA GLY A 81 -10.79 -18.86 4.72
C GLY A 81 -10.69 -19.91 3.61
N ILE A 82 -11.30 -19.65 2.45
CA ILE A 82 -11.17 -20.50 1.27
C ILE A 82 -9.79 -20.19 0.68
N HIS A 83 -8.87 -21.14 0.78
CA HIS A 83 -7.63 -21.12 0.00
C HIS A 83 -8.02 -20.99 -1.47
N GLU A 84 -7.83 -19.81 -2.07
CA GLU A 84 -7.93 -19.70 -3.52
C GLU A 84 -6.93 -20.68 -4.10
N LYS A 85 -7.44 -21.65 -4.87
CA LYS A 85 -6.61 -22.43 -5.78
C LYS A 85 -5.98 -21.44 -6.75
N SER A 86 -4.69 -21.18 -6.53
CA SER A 86 -3.68 -20.88 -7.53
C SER A 86 -4.26 -20.31 -8.83
N ALA A 87 -4.37 -18.98 -8.91
CA ALA A 87 -4.52 -18.32 -10.20
C ALA A 87 -3.29 -18.67 -11.06
N GLU A 88 -3.49 -19.11 -12.30
CA GLU A 88 -2.39 -19.28 -13.25
C GLU A 88 -1.75 -17.91 -13.48
N ILE A 89 -0.51 -17.76 -13.05
CA ILE A 89 0.33 -16.59 -13.32
C ILE A 89 1.17 -16.94 -14.54
N ASN A 90 1.04 -16.16 -15.62
CA ASN A 90 1.77 -16.33 -16.87
C ASN A 90 3.29 -16.47 -16.63
N GLY A 91 3.80 -17.71 -16.70
CA GLY A 91 5.23 -17.99 -16.81
C GLY A 91 6.07 -17.87 -15.53
N CYS A 92 5.46 -17.68 -14.35
CA CYS A 92 6.15 -17.77 -13.07
C CYS A 92 5.59 -18.99 -12.31
N GLU A 93 6.48 -19.85 -11.79
CA GLU A 93 6.07 -20.99 -10.97
C GLU A 93 5.13 -20.51 -9.86
N LYS A 94 3.98 -21.18 -9.75
CA LYS A 94 2.92 -20.98 -8.75
C LYS A 94 3.41 -20.28 -7.49
N THR A 95 3.08 -19.00 -7.33
CA THR A 95 3.12 -18.37 -6.03
C THR A 95 1.79 -18.61 -5.36
N ASP A 96 1.78 -19.53 -4.39
CA ASP A 96 0.66 -19.73 -3.47
C ASP A 96 0.52 -18.47 -2.61
N LEU A 97 -0.12 -17.42 -3.15
CA LEU A 97 -0.42 -16.23 -2.39
C LEU A 97 -1.45 -16.58 -1.33
N ASN A 98 -0.99 -16.77 -0.10
CA ASN A 98 -1.85 -16.94 1.05
C ASN A 98 -2.17 -15.57 1.65
N PHE A 99 -3.42 -15.14 1.50
CA PHE A 99 -3.89 -13.87 2.06
C PHE A 99 -3.75 -13.77 3.59
N GLN A 100 -3.58 -14.89 4.31
CA GLN A 100 -3.35 -14.88 5.76
C GLN A 100 -1.95 -14.40 6.14
N ASP A 101 -0.98 -14.48 5.23
CA ASP A 101 0.41 -14.08 5.47
C ASP A 101 0.66 -12.60 5.12
N ILE A 102 -0.37 -11.92 4.58
CA ILE A 102 -0.31 -10.51 4.22
C ILE A 102 -0.42 -9.64 5.48
N TYR A 103 0.63 -8.88 5.75
CA TYR A 103 0.68 -7.95 6.87
C TYR A 103 -0.10 -6.65 6.58
N MET A 104 -0.04 -6.18 5.33
CA MET A 104 -0.59 -4.89 4.92
C MET A 104 -1.16 -4.93 3.51
N VAL A 105 -2.30 -4.26 3.32
CA VAL A 105 -2.97 -4.09 2.03
C VAL A 105 -3.10 -2.61 1.67
N LEU A 106 -2.72 -2.26 0.43
CA LEU A 106 -2.99 -0.97 -0.19
C LEU A 106 -4.12 -1.12 -1.21
N ALA A 107 -5.33 -0.65 -0.88
CA ALA A 107 -6.46 -0.60 -1.81
C ALA A 107 -6.38 0.69 -2.64
N THR A 108 -5.97 0.56 -3.90
CA THR A 108 -5.66 1.71 -4.78
C THR A 108 -6.29 1.57 -6.17
N THR A 109 -7.41 0.85 -6.25
CA THR A 109 -8.13 0.68 -7.51
C THR A 109 -9.00 1.91 -7.80
N ASN A 110 -9.47 2.05 -9.05
CA ASN A 110 -10.47 3.06 -9.41
C ASN A 110 -11.92 2.59 -9.16
N ASP A 111 -12.10 1.50 -8.41
CA ASP A 111 -13.38 0.87 -8.10
C ASP A 111 -13.64 1.03 -6.60
N ASP A 112 -14.41 2.05 -6.25
CA ASP A 112 -14.68 2.41 -4.85
C ASP A 112 -15.42 1.28 -4.11
N GLU A 113 -16.34 0.59 -4.77
CA GLU A 113 -17.06 -0.55 -4.20
C GLU A 113 -16.09 -1.69 -3.87
N LEU A 114 -15.20 -2.02 -4.79
CA LEU A 114 -14.15 -3.01 -4.55
C LEU A 114 -13.22 -2.59 -3.41
N ASN A 115 -12.79 -1.32 -3.37
CA ASN A 115 -11.96 -0.80 -2.29
C ASN A 115 -12.65 -0.92 -0.92
N HIS A 116 -13.97 -0.67 -0.85
CA HIS A 116 -14.76 -0.87 0.36
C HIS A 116 -14.81 -2.34 0.80
N VAL A 117 -15.01 -3.27 -0.13
CA VAL A 117 -14.99 -4.72 0.16
C VAL A 117 -13.62 -5.15 0.67
N ILE A 118 -12.52 -4.70 0.05
CA ILE A 118 -11.15 -4.97 0.50
C ILE A 118 -10.93 -4.46 1.93
N VAL A 119 -11.31 -3.22 2.22
CA VAL A 119 -11.18 -2.62 3.56
C VAL A 119 -11.88 -3.46 4.61
N LYS A 120 -13.13 -3.86 4.33
CA LYS A 120 -13.93 -4.66 5.25
C LYS A 120 -13.25 -6.01 5.53
N ALA A 121 -12.85 -6.72 4.47
CA ALA A 121 -12.18 -8.02 4.56
C ALA A 121 -10.88 -7.99 5.37
N CYS A 122 -10.09 -6.92 5.20
CA CYS A 122 -8.84 -6.71 5.93
C CYS A 122 -9.09 -6.46 7.41
N LYS A 123 -10.06 -5.58 7.74
CA LYS A 123 -10.42 -5.26 9.13
C LYS A 123 -10.91 -6.46 9.92
N GLU A 124 -11.71 -7.33 9.29
CA GLU A 124 -12.19 -8.56 9.92
C GLU A 124 -11.05 -9.56 10.26
N ARG A 125 -9.89 -9.44 9.60
CA ARG A 125 -8.68 -10.26 9.85
C ARG A 125 -7.61 -9.58 10.69
N GLY A 126 -7.76 -8.30 10.98
CA GLY A 126 -6.68 -7.50 11.56
C GLY A 126 -5.50 -7.25 10.61
N ILE A 127 -5.71 -7.35 9.30
CA ILE A 127 -4.73 -6.95 8.28
C ILE A 127 -4.78 -5.43 8.15
N LEU A 128 -3.62 -4.76 8.22
CA LEU A 128 -3.57 -3.31 8.10
C LEU A 128 -3.96 -2.87 6.69
N VAL A 129 -4.98 -2.01 6.57
CA VAL A 129 -5.43 -1.53 5.26
C VAL A 129 -5.32 -0.02 5.12
N ASN A 130 -4.90 0.42 3.93
CA ASN A 130 -4.95 1.81 3.53
C ASN A 130 -5.58 1.97 2.15
N THR A 131 -6.70 2.71 2.08
CA THR A 131 -7.36 3.13 0.85
C THR A 131 -7.07 4.61 0.51
N CYS A 132 -7.35 5.01 -0.73
CA CYS A 132 -7.25 6.41 -1.17
C CYS A 132 -8.54 7.20 -1.00
N ASP A 133 -9.68 6.51 -0.96
CA ASP A 133 -11.00 7.13 -1.18
C ASP A 133 -11.54 7.74 0.11
N ASP A 134 -11.51 6.98 1.21
CA ASP A 134 -11.94 7.45 2.52
C ASP A 134 -10.85 7.22 3.59
N LYS A 135 -10.25 8.33 4.04
CA LYS A 135 -9.23 8.31 5.11
C LYS A 135 -9.73 7.76 6.43
N SER A 136 -11.04 7.84 6.71
CA SER A 136 -11.62 7.30 7.94
C SER A 136 -11.61 5.77 7.96
N GLN A 137 -11.44 5.15 6.79
CA GLN A 137 -11.37 3.71 6.63
C GLN A 137 -9.97 3.13 6.79
N CYS A 138 -8.92 3.96 6.72
CA CYS A 138 -7.54 3.49 6.82
C CYS A 138 -7.11 3.24 8.27
N ASP A 139 -6.38 2.14 8.50
CA ASP A 139 -5.79 1.85 9.82
C ASP A 139 -4.55 2.70 10.11
N PHE A 140 -3.89 3.15 9.05
CA PHE A 140 -2.71 4.00 9.12
C PHE A 140 -2.73 5.08 8.05
N TYR A 141 -2.00 6.17 8.31
CA TYR A 141 -1.75 7.20 7.32
C TYR A 141 -0.46 6.89 6.56
N PHE A 142 -0.48 6.92 5.23
CA PHE A 142 0.71 6.76 4.41
C PHE A 142 1.46 8.10 4.31
N PRO A 143 2.55 8.32 5.07
CA PRO A 143 3.17 9.64 5.18
C PRO A 143 4.02 9.95 3.95
N ALA A 144 4.38 11.23 3.79
CA ALA A 144 5.52 11.55 2.94
C ALA A 144 6.79 11.13 3.70
N VAL A 145 7.57 10.22 3.12
CA VAL A 145 8.81 9.72 3.72
C VAL A 145 10.01 10.27 2.95
N THR A 146 11.01 10.76 3.67
CA THR A 146 12.33 11.08 3.13
C THR A 146 13.41 10.54 4.07
N GLU A 147 14.63 10.41 3.56
CA GLU A 147 15.78 9.98 4.35
C GLU A 147 16.98 10.86 4.00
N ILE A 148 17.72 11.26 5.02
CA ILE A 148 18.90 12.11 4.89
C ILE A 148 19.93 11.57 5.86
N ASP A 149 21.09 11.18 5.36
CA ASP A 149 22.23 10.71 6.17
C ASP A 149 21.84 9.62 7.18
N GLY A 150 21.02 8.66 6.74
CA GLY A 150 20.52 7.55 7.57
C GLY A 150 19.35 7.88 8.50
N ILE A 151 18.87 9.13 8.51
CA ILE A 151 17.72 9.56 9.32
C ILE A 151 16.43 9.41 8.50
N VAL A 152 15.52 8.52 8.92
CA VAL A 152 14.20 8.36 8.31
C VAL A 152 13.21 9.36 8.90
N ILE A 153 12.54 10.14 8.04
CA ILE A 153 11.62 11.20 8.43
C ILE A 153 10.26 10.98 7.77
N GLY A 154 9.25 10.71 8.59
CA GLY A 154 7.85 10.65 8.18
C GLY A 154 7.12 11.97 8.43
N LEU A 155 6.53 12.55 7.38
CA LEU A 155 5.80 13.81 7.42
C LEU A 155 4.31 13.59 7.16
N ASN A 156 3.48 14.15 8.04
CA ASN A 156 2.02 14.08 7.97
C ASN A 156 1.39 15.43 8.37
N SER A 157 0.36 15.89 7.65
CA SER A 157 -0.45 17.07 7.99
C SER A 157 -1.90 16.73 8.37
N GLY A 158 -2.19 15.48 8.69
CA GLY A 158 -3.54 14.96 8.91
C GLY A 158 -4.44 15.14 7.69
N GLY A 159 -3.86 15.21 6.49
CA GLY A 159 -4.57 15.48 5.25
C GLY A 159 -5.02 16.93 5.04
N LYS A 160 -4.62 17.88 5.89
CA LYS A 160 -5.10 19.27 5.85
C LYS A 160 -4.32 20.16 4.90
N ASP A 161 -3.03 19.89 4.68
CA ASP A 161 -2.17 20.75 3.85
C ASP A 161 -1.03 19.95 3.20
N PRO A 162 -1.25 19.40 1.98
CA PRO A 162 -0.22 18.69 1.24
C PRO A 162 0.92 19.61 0.76
N LYS A 163 0.65 20.89 0.50
CA LYS A 163 1.65 21.86 0.04
C LYS A 163 2.67 22.12 1.14
N LYS A 164 2.21 22.36 2.37
CA LYS A 164 3.09 22.54 3.52
C LYS A 164 3.95 21.31 3.82
N VAL A 165 3.40 20.10 3.68
CA VAL A 165 4.20 18.86 3.80
C VAL A 165 5.33 18.83 2.78
N ARG A 166 5.05 19.19 1.52
CA ARG A 166 6.07 19.27 0.47
C ARG A 166 7.12 20.35 0.75
N GLU A 167 6.72 21.53 1.20
CA GLU A 167 7.65 22.62 1.54
C GLU A 167 8.58 22.23 2.70
N VAL A 168 8.03 21.62 3.76
CA VAL A 168 8.82 21.14 4.90
C VAL A 168 9.78 20.04 4.45
N ARG A 169 9.31 19.09 3.64
CA ARG A 169 10.15 18.04 3.05
C ARG A 169 11.33 18.63 2.27
N GLN A 170 11.08 19.59 1.38
CA GLN A 170 12.11 20.24 0.57
C GLN A 170 13.13 21.03 1.41
N LYS A 171 12.69 21.63 2.52
CA LYS A 171 13.60 22.30 3.45
C LYS A 171 14.51 21.30 4.15
N ILE A 172 13.94 20.19 4.60
CA ILE A 172 14.67 19.09 5.25
C ILE A 172 15.69 18.49 4.27
N GLU A 173 15.29 18.18 3.03
CA GLU A 173 16.17 17.64 1.97
C GLU A 173 17.34 18.56 1.58
N LYS A 174 17.28 19.85 1.93
CA LYS A 174 18.38 20.80 1.72
C LYS A 174 19.31 20.93 2.93
N MET A 175 18.94 20.37 4.08
CA MET A 175 19.82 20.27 5.23
C MET A 175 20.89 19.23 4.89
N LYS A 176 22.01 19.70 4.34
CA LYS A 176 23.22 18.89 4.23
C LYS A 176 23.83 18.81 5.62
N CYS A 177 24.01 17.63 6.17
CA CYS A 177 24.90 17.43 7.31
C CYS A 177 26.36 17.37 6.86
#